data_AF-A0A222P6F6-F1
#
_entry.id   AF-A0A222P6F6-F1
#
_cell.length_a   1.000
_cell.length_b   1.000
_cell.length_c   1.000
_cell.angle_alpha   90.00
_cell.angle_beta   90.00
_cell.angle_gamma   90.00
#
_symmetry.space_group_name_H-M   'P 1'
#
loop_
_entity.id
_entity.type
_entity.pdbx_description
1 polymer ?
#
loop_
_entity_poly.entity_id
_entity_poly.type
_entity_poly.pdbx_seq_one_letter_code
_entity_poly.pdbx_strand_id
1 'polypeptide(L)' 'MGLSGVSPLSLLLVLLIVIALFGTNKLKNIGADLGAAIKNFRRAMNEESDKKDDKNE' A
#
# COMPACT_ATOMS: atom_id res chain seq x y z
N MET A 1 10.67 -11.44 -18.95
CA MET A 1 11.62 -11.00 -17.91
C MET A 1 10.83 -10.33 -16.80
N GLY A 2 10.10 -11.13 -16.02
CA GLY A 2 9.28 -10.64 -14.91
C GLY A 2 10.09 -10.59 -13.62
N LEU A 3 9.45 -10.19 -12.53
CA LEU A 3 9.95 -10.13 -11.15
C LEU A 3 10.35 -11.53 -10.57
N SER A 4 10.88 -12.44 -11.39
CA SER A 4 11.17 -13.84 -11.06
C SER A 4 12.45 -14.03 -10.22
N GLY A 5 13.18 -12.96 -9.90
CA GLY A 5 14.35 -12.99 -9.02
C GLY A 5 14.05 -12.62 -7.56
N VAL A 6 12.91 -11.99 -7.30
CA VAL A 6 12.52 -11.57 -5.93
C VAL A 6 11.56 -12.62 -5.39
N SER A 7 12.12 -13.65 -4.75
CA SER A 7 11.31 -14.65 -4.06
C SER A 7 10.43 -13.95 -3.01
N PRO A 8 9.12 -14.23 -2.94
CA PRO A 8 8.26 -13.65 -1.89
C PRO A 8 8.81 -13.85 -0.47
N LEU A 9 9.63 -14.89 -0.24
CA LEU A 9 10.31 -15.12 1.03
C LEU A 9 11.41 -14.10 1.34
N SER A 10 12.13 -13.57 0.35
CA SER A 10 13.17 -12.57 0.61
C SER A 10 12.56 -11.24 1.09
N LEU A 11 11.42 -10.85 0.53
CA LEU A 11 10.64 -9.69 1.01
C LEU A 11 10.16 -9.90 2.46
N LEU A 12 9.73 -11.11 2.82
CA LEU A 12 9.34 -11.45 4.19
C LEU A 12 10.51 -11.35 5.17
N LEU A 13 11.71 -11.84 4.79
CA LEU A 13 12.91 -11.73 5.61
C LEU A 13 13.30 -10.27 5.84
N VAL A 14 13.30 -9.45 4.77
CA VAL A 14 13.59 -8.02 4.87
C VAL A 14 12.56 -7.31 5.76
N LEU A 15 11.27 -7.62 5.62
CA LEU A 15 10.21 -7.08 6.46
C LEU A 15 10.44 -7.42 7.94
N LEU A 16 10.85 -8.66 8.24
CA LEU A 16 11.14 -9.10 9.61
C LEU A 16 12.31 -8.31 10.21
N ILE A 17 13.38 -8.09 9.44
CA ILE A 17 14.52 -7.26 9.86
C ILE A 17 14.06 -5.82 10.13
N VAL A 18 13.26 -5.22 9.24
CA VAL A 18 12.71 -3.87 9.42
C VAL A 18 11.87 -3.81 10.70
N ILE A 19 11.01 -4.79 10.95
CA ILE A 19 10.21 -4.86 12.18
C ILE A 19 11.10 -4.99 13.41
N ALA A 20 12.18 -5.77 13.36
CA ALA A 20 13.11 -5.93 14.48
C ALA A 20 13.89 -4.63 14.79
N LEU A 21 14.28 -3.88 13.76
CA LEU A 21 15.02 -2.61 13.92
C LEU A 21 14.13 -1.47 14.42
N PHE A 22 12.95 -1.30 13.81
CA PHE A 22 12.06 -0.17 14.11
C PHE A 22 11.03 -0.47 15.20
N GLY A 23 10.81 -1.75 15.50
CA GLY A 23 9.73 -2.23 16.36
C GLY A 23 8.36 -2.16 15.68
N THR A 24 7.44 -3.03 16.10
CA THR A 24 6.06 -3.07 15.58
C THR A 24 5.26 -1.80 15.91
N ASN A 25 5.57 -1.14 17.04
CA ASN A 25 4.86 0.06 17.48
C ASN A 25 5.04 1.26 16.54
N LYS A 26 6.27 1.53 16.09
CA LYS A 26 6.52 2.62 15.12
C LYS A 26 5.91 2.30 13.77
N LEU A 27 6.04 1.04 13.32
CA LEU A 27 5.50 0.61 12.04
C LEU A 27 3.96 0.67 12.02
N LYS A 28 3.29 0.37 13.14
CA LYS A 28 1.83 0.50 13.27
C LYS A 28 1.37 1.95 13.23
N ASN A 29 2.03 2.86 13.94
CA ASN A 29 1.64 4.27 13.97
C ASN A 29 1.80 4.91 12.58
N ILE A 30 2.97 4.73 11.95
CA ILE A 30 3.25 5.24 10.60
C ILE A 30 2.35 4.55 9.57
N GLY A 31 2.13 3.23 9.71
CA GLY A 31 1.27 2.46 8.82
C GLY A 31 -0.20 2.88 8.90
N ALA A 32 -0.70 3.27 10.06
CA ALA A 32 -2.05 3.78 10.23
C ALA A 32 -2.24 5.13 9.51
N ASP A 33 -1.28 6.05 9.68
CA ASP A 33 -1.33 7.38 9.07
C ASP A 33 -1.20 7.29 7.53
N LEU A 34 -0.23 6.52 7.04
CA LEU A 34 -0.08 6.27 5.60
C LEU A 34 -1.28 5.50 5.02
N GLY A 35 -1.80 4.53 5.77
CA GLY A 35 -2.98 3.77 5.38
C GLY A 35 -4.23 4.63 5.24
N ALA A 36 -4.44 5.59 6.15
CA ALA A 36 -5.54 6.54 6.06
C ALA A 36 -5.40 7.46 4.84
N ALA A 37 -4.20 7.96 4.56
CA ALA A 37 -3.93 8.80 3.39
C ALA A 37 -4.18 8.04 2.07
N ILE A 38 -3.66 6.81 1.95
CA ILE A 38 -3.84 5.96 0.77
C ILE A 38 -5.31 5.56 0.60
N LYS A 39 -6.04 5.28 1.69
CA LYS A 39 -7.47 4.97 1.64
C LYS A 39 -8.28 6.13 1.05
N ASN A 40 -7.99 7.36 1.50
CA ASN A 40 -8.66 8.56 0.99
C ASN A 40 -8.29 8.82 -0.48
N PHE A 41 -7.02 8.64 -0.84
CA PHE A 41 -6.56 8.75 -2.22
C PHE A 41 -7.26 7.76 -3.14
N ARG A 42 -7.36 6.48 -2.74
CA ARG A 42 -8.08 5.45 -3.51
C ARG A 42 -9.57 5.77 -3.68
N ARG A 43 -10.22 6.31 -2.65
CA ARG A 43 -11.64 6.70 -2.73
C ARG A 43 -11.84 7.83 -3.74
N ALA A 44 -11.04 8.89 -3.67
CA ALA A 44 -11.14 10.02 -4.60
C ALA A 44 -10.91 9.59 -6.06
N MET A 45 -9.93 8.70 -6.29
CA MET A 45 -9.65 8.17 -7.63
C MET A 45 -10.80 7.31 -8.17
N ASN A 46 -11.44 6.50 -7.32
CA ASN A 46 -12.61 5.71 -7.70
C ASN A 46 -13.86 6.58 -7.95
N GLU A 47 -14.09 7.61 -7.14
CA GLU A 47 -15.20 8.55 -7.32
C GLU A 47 -15.06 9.38 -8.61
N GLU A 48 -13.84 9.68 -9.04
CA GLU A 48 -13.60 10.33 -10.35
C GLU A 48 -13.76 9.36 -11.53
N SER A 49 -13.46 8.09 -11.33
CA SER A 49 -13.65 7.04 -12.33
C SER A 49 -15.13 6.77 -12.58
N ASP A 50 -15.93 6.69 -11.52
CA ASP A 50 -17.38 6.46 -11.59
C ASP A 50 -18.12 7.65 -12.26
N LYS A 51 -17.67 8.89 -12.02
CA LYS A 51 -18.19 10.09 -12.70
C LYS A 51 -17.81 10.25 -14.17
N LYS A 52 -16.88 9.44 -14.69
CA LYS A 52 -16.48 9.47 -16.11
C LYS A 52 -17.32 8.56 -17.01
N ASP A 53 -17.99 7.54 -16.45
CA ASP A 53 -18.86 6.63 -17.20
C ASP A 53 -20.27 7.20 -17.45
N ASP A 54 -20.74 8.14 -16.61
CA ASP A 54 -22.09 8.75 -16.71
C ASP A 54 -22.19 9.93 -17.71
N LYS A 55 -21.11 10.25 -18.44
CA LYS A 55 -21.03 11.41 -19.36
C LYS A 55 -20.96 11.06 -20.84
N ASN A 56 -21.22 9.80 -21.18
CA ASN A 56 -21.17 9.26 -22.53
C ASN A 56 -22.44 8.44 -22.84
N GLU A 57 -23.61 9.01 -22.57
CA GLU A 57 -24.88 8.64 -23.22
C GLU A 57 -25.57 9.90 -23.75
#